data_AF-A0A3D5L3U8-F1
#
_entry.id   AF-A0A3D5L3U8-F1
#
_cell.length_a   1.000
_cell.length_b   1.000
_cell.length_c   1.000
_cell.angle_alpha   90.00
_cell.angle_beta   90.00
_cell.angle_gamma   90.00
#
_symmetry.space_group_name_H-M   'P 1'
#
loop_
_entity.id
_entity.type
_entity.pdbx_description
1 polymer ?
#
loop_
_entity_poly.entity_id
_entity_poly.type
_entity_poly.pdbx_seq_one_letter_code
_entity_poly.pdbx_strand_id
1 'polypeptide(L)'
;MKRPSFEVYKSAICHRVKEKGDIDFLIDTLEGNEIRTFFDRGWYPESFYLLAMVDYLRRVNGVSLDNEFDDLRGYKLEKTLYPAGILLIATAEGNDNALKRALKEAIPEFLHFNIVEGNVRDVA
;
A
#
# COMPACT_ATOMS: atom_id res chain seq x y z
N MET A 1 -3.13 20.87 8.50
CA MET A 1 -2.67 19.49 8.76
C MET A 1 -1.57 19.17 7.76
N LYS A 2 -0.38 18.72 8.19
CA LYS A 2 0.78 18.48 7.31
C LYS A 2 0.73 17.02 6.80
N ARG A 3 0.99 16.81 5.51
CA ARG A 3 1.10 15.46 4.92
C ARG A 3 2.29 14.73 5.59
N PRO A 4 2.09 13.58 6.26
CA PRO A 4 3.18 12.81 6.83
C PRO A 4 4.09 12.26 5.72
N SER A 5 5.27 11.74 6.08
CA SER A 5 6.04 10.96 5.11
C SER A 5 5.30 9.69 4.76
N PHE A 6 5.55 9.18 3.55
CA PHE A 6 4.87 7.98 3.08
C PHE A 6 5.15 6.75 3.97
N GLU A 7 6.36 6.60 4.50
CA GLU A 7 6.69 5.52 5.45
C GLU A 7 5.88 5.60 6.76
N VAL A 8 5.71 6.80 7.31
CA VAL A 8 4.88 7.01 8.51
C VAL A 8 3.42 6.69 8.21
N TYR A 9 2.93 7.07 7.02
CA TYR A 9 1.59 6.74 6.58
C TYR A 9 1.37 5.22 6.46
N LYS A 10 2.28 4.50 5.79
CA LYS A 10 2.19 3.04 5.65
C LYS A 10 2.12 2.34 7.01
N SER A 11 3.00 2.72 7.93
CA SER A 11 3.01 2.20 9.30
C SER A 11 1.67 2.46 10.00
N ALA A 12 1.13 3.68 9.92
CA ALA A 12 -0.17 4.01 10.51
C ALA A 12 -1.32 3.16 9.95
N ILE A 13 -1.33 2.89 8.64
CA ILE A 13 -2.34 2.01 8.03
C ILE A 13 -2.20 0.58 8.54
N CYS A 14 -0.98 0.02 8.61
CA CYS A 14 -0.77 -1.33 9.13
C CYS A 14 -1.18 -1.46 10.61
N HIS A 15 -0.90 -0.46 11.44
CA HIS A 15 -1.41 -0.39 12.82
C HIS A 15 -2.94 -0.34 12.85
N ARG A 16 -3.57 0.46 12.00
CA ARG A 16 -5.04 0.55 11.89
C ARG A 16 -5.67 -0.79 11.53
N VAL A 17 -5.07 -1.55 10.60
CA VAL A 17 -5.51 -2.92 10.25
C VAL A 17 -5.35 -3.86 11.46
N LYS A 18 -4.21 -3.81 12.16
CA LYS A 18 -3.95 -4.67 13.32
C LYS A 18 -4.91 -4.40 14.48
N GLU A 19 -5.24 -3.14 14.75
CA GLU A 19 -6.12 -2.74 15.85
C GLU A 19 -7.59 -3.06 15.59
N LYS A 20 -8.07 -2.82 14.36
CA LYS A 20 -9.48 -3.02 13.99
C LYS A 20 -9.78 -4.45 13.53
N GLY A 21 -8.78 -5.14 12.99
CA GLY A 21 -8.98 -6.33 12.19
C GLY A 21 -9.44 -6.00 10.77
N ASP A 22 -9.41 -7.01 9.92
CA ASP A 22 -9.56 -6.84 8.46
C ASP A 22 -10.94 -6.31 8.07
N ILE A 23 -12.00 -6.89 8.63
CA ILE A 23 -13.38 -6.61 8.22
C ILE A 23 -13.79 -5.20 8.63
N ASP A 24 -13.52 -4.80 9.88
CA ASP A 24 -13.85 -3.46 10.38
C ASP A 24 -13.01 -2.40 9.65
N PHE A 25 -11.73 -2.68 9.38
CA PHE A 25 -10.91 -1.79 8.55
C PHE A 25 -11.49 -1.60 7.14
N LEU A 26 -11.95 -2.69 6.51
CA LEU A 26 -12.56 -2.65 5.18
C LEU A 26 -13.83 -1.80 5.20
N ILE A 27 -14.75 -2.03 6.13
CA ILE A 27 -16.00 -1.26 6.26
C ILE A 27 -15.68 0.22 6.41
N ASP A 28 -14.84 0.58 7.39
CA ASP A 28 -14.50 1.98 7.67
C ASP A 28 -13.82 2.67 6.48
N THR A 29 -13.00 1.94 5.72
CA THR A 29 -12.27 2.49 4.57
C THR A 29 -13.16 2.64 3.33
N LEU A 30 -14.19 1.81 3.18
CA LEU A 30 -15.16 1.92 2.07
C LEU A 30 -16.19 3.01 2.36
N GLU A 31 -16.61 3.16 3.62
CA GLU A 31 -17.51 4.27 4.03
C GLU A 31 -16.78 5.61 4.09
N GLY A 32 -15.50 5.59 4.51
CA GLY A 32 -14.63 6.75 4.54
C GLY A 32 -14.04 6.99 3.15
N ASN A 33 -14.50 8.03 2.46
CA ASN A 33 -14.06 8.43 1.12
C ASN A 33 -12.56 8.87 1.01
N GLU A 34 -11.68 8.33 1.85
CA GLU A 34 -10.25 8.61 1.98
C GLU A 34 -9.50 8.33 0.67
N ILE A 35 -9.77 7.18 0.02
CA ILE A 35 -9.07 6.77 -1.21
C ILE A 35 -9.23 7.82 -2.30
N ARG A 36 -10.47 8.25 -2.57
CA ARG A 36 -10.79 9.33 -3.53
C ARG A 36 -10.23 10.67 -3.08
N THR A 37 -10.40 11.00 -1.80
CA THR A 37 -9.89 12.26 -1.24
C THR A 37 -8.37 12.40 -1.43
N PHE A 38 -7.60 11.32 -1.28
CA PHE A 38 -6.16 11.33 -1.55
C PHE A 38 -5.87 11.44 -3.05
N PHE A 39 -6.63 10.74 -3.89
CA PHE A 39 -6.47 10.82 -5.34
C PHE A 39 -6.69 12.24 -5.87
N ASP A 40 -7.80 12.87 -5.50
CA ASP A 40 -8.18 14.22 -5.96
C ASP A 40 -7.18 15.29 -5.48
N ARG A 41 -6.49 15.04 -4.37
CA ARG A 41 -5.42 15.91 -3.85
C ARG A 41 -4.05 15.67 -4.50
N GLY A 42 -3.94 14.69 -5.40
CA GLY A 42 -2.67 14.27 -6.01
C GLY A 42 -1.77 13.50 -5.04
N TRP A 43 -2.31 12.97 -3.95
CA TRP A 43 -1.58 12.13 -2.97
C TRP A 43 -1.65 10.67 -3.41
N TYR A 44 -1.14 10.41 -4.62
CA TYR A 44 -1.25 9.12 -5.28
C TYR A 44 -0.61 7.96 -4.50
N PRO A 45 0.58 8.10 -3.88
CA PRO A 45 1.14 7.03 -3.07
C PRO A 45 0.20 6.56 -1.96
N GLU A 46 -0.40 7.48 -1.21
CA GLU A 46 -1.32 7.18 -0.11
C GLU A 46 -2.63 6.60 -0.62
N SER A 47 -3.20 7.19 -1.68
CA SER A 47 -4.42 6.69 -2.31
C SER A 47 -4.25 5.24 -2.78
N PHE A 48 -3.19 4.97 -3.53
CA PHE A 48 -2.92 3.65 -4.08
C PHE A 48 -2.49 2.64 -3.01
N TYR A 49 -1.76 3.07 -1.99
CA TYR A 49 -1.42 2.19 -0.87
C TYR A 49 -2.68 1.74 -0.11
N LEU A 50 -3.61 2.66 0.13
CA LEU A 50 -4.86 2.33 0.83
C LEU A 50 -5.76 1.42 -0.02
N LEU A 51 -5.87 1.68 -1.32
CA LEU A 51 -6.61 0.82 -2.23
C LEU A 51 -5.97 -0.57 -2.35
N ALA A 52 -4.64 -0.65 -2.47
CA ALA A 52 -3.92 -1.92 -2.45
C ALA A 52 -4.15 -2.70 -1.15
N MET A 53 -4.19 -2.02 -0.01
CA MET A 53 -4.51 -2.65 1.28
C MET A 53 -5.94 -3.22 1.27
N VAL A 54 -6.92 -2.45 0.80
CA VAL A 54 -8.32 -2.91 0.68
C VAL A 54 -8.39 -4.16 -0.21
N ASP A 55 -7.79 -4.10 -1.40
CA ASP A 55 -7.83 -5.22 -2.36
C ASP A 55 -7.10 -6.46 -1.80
N TYR A 56 -5.96 -6.27 -1.11
CA TYR A 56 -5.24 -7.33 -0.40
C TYR A 56 -6.12 -7.97 0.68
N LEU A 57 -6.74 -7.16 1.55
CA LEU A 57 -7.60 -7.65 2.62
C LEU A 57 -8.82 -8.39 2.06
N ARG A 58 -9.41 -7.90 0.98
CA ARG A 58 -10.50 -8.60 0.29
C ARG A 58 -10.07 -9.98 -0.21
N ARG A 59 -8.93 -10.09 -0.89
CA ARG A 59 -8.43 -11.38 -1.39
C ARG A 59 -8.20 -12.38 -0.26
N VAL A 60 -7.51 -11.97 0.80
CA VAL A 60 -7.18 -12.90 1.91
C VAL A 60 -8.41 -13.29 2.74
N ASN A 61 -9.49 -12.50 2.71
CA ASN A 61 -10.76 -12.82 3.34
C ASN A 61 -11.80 -13.42 2.38
N GLY A 62 -11.45 -13.70 1.12
CA GLY A 62 -12.37 -14.28 0.14
C GLY A 62 -13.53 -13.36 -0.27
N VAL A 63 -13.39 -12.05 -0.08
CA VAL A 63 -14.35 -11.04 -0.49
C VAL A 63 -14.05 -10.61 -1.93
N SER A 64 -15.05 -10.62 -2.80
CA SER A 64 -14.92 -10.18 -4.19
C SER A 64 -14.69 -8.66 -4.27
N LEU A 65 -13.96 -8.23 -5.31
CA LEU A 65 -13.86 -6.80 -5.64
C LEU A 65 -15.21 -6.24 -6.09
N ASP A 66 -15.49 -4.99 -5.75
CA ASP A 66 -16.57 -4.21 -6.35
C ASP A 66 -16.01 -3.21 -7.36
N ASN A 67 -16.91 -2.50 -8.03
CA ASN A 67 -16.58 -1.55 -9.09
C ASN A 67 -16.33 -0.12 -8.60
N GLU A 68 -16.29 0.13 -7.28
CA GLU A 68 -16.23 1.49 -6.73
C GLU A 68 -14.94 2.23 -7.11
N PHE A 69 -13.83 1.50 -7.24
CA PHE A 69 -12.50 2.03 -7.53
C PHE A 69 -11.89 1.48 -8.81
N ASP A 70 -12.69 0.93 -9.73
CA ASP A 70 -12.18 0.31 -10.97
C ASP A 70 -11.39 1.27 -11.85
N ASP A 71 -11.81 2.54 -11.90
CA ASP A 71 -11.07 3.59 -12.59
C ASP A 71 -9.69 3.83 -11.93
N LEU A 72 -9.62 3.84 -10.60
CA LEU A 72 -8.37 4.01 -9.84
C LEU A 72 -7.43 2.80 -10.02
N ARG A 73 -7.98 1.59 -10.09
CA ARG A 73 -7.23 0.36 -10.39
C ARG A 73 -6.61 0.36 -11.78
N GLY A 74 -7.03 1.24 -12.69
CA GLY A 74 -6.40 1.44 -13.99
C GLY A 74 -5.08 2.23 -13.94
N TYR A 75 -4.75 2.87 -12.82
CA TYR A 75 -3.55 3.70 -12.67
C TYR A 75 -2.45 2.99 -11.88
N LYS A 76 -1.22 3.53 -12.00
CA LYS A 76 -0.07 3.16 -11.19
C LYS A 76 0.90 4.35 -11.08
N LEU A 77 1.80 4.32 -10.10
CA LEU A 77 2.86 5.33 -10.00
C LEU A 77 3.84 5.20 -11.17
N GLU A 78 4.40 6.32 -11.63
CA GLU A 78 5.42 6.33 -12.68
C GLU A 78 6.70 5.61 -12.26
N LYS A 79 7.11 5.81 -11.00
CA LYS A 79 8.30 5.20 -10.41
C LYS A 79 7.91 4.18 -9.36
N THR A 80 8.64 3.07 -9.32
CA THR A 80 8.51 2.06 -8.26
C THR A 80 8.97 2.63 -6.93
N LEU A 81 8.10 2.55 -5.92
CA LEU A 81 8.41 2.91 -4.55
C LEU A 81 8.93 1.70 -3.78
N TYR A 82 10.16 1.78 -3.31
CA TYR A 82 10.77 0.77 -2.44
C TYR A 82 10.75 1.23 -0.98
N PRO A 83 10.65 0.30 -0.02
CA PRO A 83 10.83 0.63 1.39
C PRO A 83 12.20 1.24 1.65
N ALA A 84 12.26 2.25 2.52
CA ALA A 84 13.51 2.94 2.84
C ALA A 84 14.65 2.00 3.28
N GLY A 85 14.34 0.95 4.05
CA GLY A 85 15.33 -0.05 4.48
C GLY A 85 15.94 -0.83 3.31
N ILE A 86 15.15 -1.15 2.29
CA ILE A 86 15.63 -1.87 1.09
C ILE A 86 16.53 -0.97 0.23
N LEU A 87 16.19 0.31 0.09
CA LEU A 87 17.05 1.29 -0.58
C LEU A 87 18.39 1.47 0.14
N LEU A 88 18.39 1.47 1.48
CA LEU A 88 19.61 1.59 2.28
C LEU A 88 20.54 0.39 2.06
N ILE A 89 19.99 -0.84 2.05
CA ILE A 89 20.76 -2.06 1.80
C ILE A 89 21.37 -2.02 0.39
N ALA A 90 20.58 -1.72 -0.64
CA ALA A 90 21.08 -1.64 -2.02
C ALA A 90 22.21 -0.61 -2.17
N THR A 91 22.07 0.54 -1.50
CA THR A 91 23.10 1.59 -1.48
C THR A 91 24.38 1.12 -0.78
N ALA A 92 24.25 0.47 0.38
CA ALA A 92 25.39 -0.02 1.15
C ALA A 92 26.15 -1.16 0.44
N GLU A 93 25.42 -2.03 -0.26
CA GLU A 93 25.99 -3.14 -1.04
C GLU A 93 26.48 -2.72 -2.44
N GLY A 94 26.12 -1.51 -2.88
CA GLY A 94 26.46 -0.98 -4.21
C GLY A 94 25.87 -1.78 -5.37
N ASN A 95 24.76 -2.50 -5.14
CA ASN A 95 24.11 -3.33 -6.15
C ASN A 95 22.60 -3.50 -5.87
N ASP A 96 21.86 -3.98 -6.88
CA ASP A 96 20.39 -4.05 -6.84
C ASP A 96 19.83 -5.39 -6.30
N ASN A 97 20.64 -6.24 -5.67
CA ASN A 97 20.18 -7.56 -5.24
C ASN A 97 19.02 -7.46 -4.24
N ALA A 98 19.11 -6.54 -3.28
CA ALA A 98 18.05 -6.27 -2.31
C ALA A 98 16.76 -5.79 -3.00
N LEU A 99 16.85 -4.92 -4.01
CA LEU A 99 15.70 -4.42 -4.77
C LEU A 99 15.00 -5.56 -5.52
N LYS A 100 15.78 -6.39 -6.23
CA LYS A 100 15.28 -7.54 -7.00
C LYS A 100 14.61 -8.58 -6.11
N ARG A 101 15.14 -8.80 -4.91
CA ARG A 101 14.54 -9.69 -3.92
C ARG A 101 13.20 -9.13 -3.42
N ALA A 102 13.18 -7.87 -3.02
CA ALA A 102 11.96 -7.21 -2.53
C ALA A 102 10.84 -7.21 -3.59
N LEU A 103 11.16 -7.02 -4.87
CA LEU A 103 10.19 -7.13 -5.96
C LEU A 103 9.55 -8.52 -6.07
N LYS A 104 10.33 -9.59 -5.87
CA LYS A 104 9.83 -10.98 -5.94
C LYS A 104 8.93 -11.34 -4.76
N GLU A 105 9.20 -10.74 -3.61
CA GLU A 105 8.47 -10.97 -2.36
C GLU A 105 7.27 -10.02 -2.18
N ALA A 106 7.10 -9.05 -3.09
CA ALA A 106 6.06 -8.04 -3.00
C ALA A 106 4.65 -8.64 -3.12
N ILE A 107 3.74 -8.11 -2.31
CA ILE A 107 2.32 -8.41 -2.35
C ILE A 107 1.75 -7.89 -3.69
N PRO A 108 1.07 -8.72 -4.49
CA PRO A 108 0.64 -8.37 -5.84
C PRO A 108 -0.19 -7.09 -5.94
N GLU A 109 -1.08 -6.85 -4.98
CA GLU A 109 -1.97 -5.69 -4.95
C GLU A 109 -1.22 -4.36 -4.80
N PHE A 110 -0.13 -4.34 -4.02
CA PHE A 110 0.72 -3.17 -3.89
C PHE A 110 1.61 -3.00 -5.13
N LEU A 111 2.16 -4.12 -5.62
CA LEU A 111 3.03 -4.11 -6.79
C LEU A 111 2.30 -3.62 -8.05
N HIS A 112 0.99 -3.91 -8.17
CA HIS A 112 0.13 -3.39 -9.24
C HIS A 112 0.23 -1.87 -9.37
N PHE A 113 0.31 -1.15 -8.25
CA PHE A 113 0.45 0.31 -8.20
C PHE A 113 1.91 0.80 -8.20
N ASN A 114 2.87 -0.06 -8.50
CA ASN A 114 4.31 0.22 -8.40
C ASN A 114 4.77 0.49 -6.96
N ILE A 115 4.15 -0.13 -5.95
CA ILE A 115 4.56 -0.03 -4.55
C ILE A 115 5.11 -1.39 -4.11
N VAL A 116 6.38 -1.45 -3.71
CA VAL A 116 6.99 -2.66 -3.18
C VAL A 116 6.68 -2.74 -1.69
N GLU A 117 5.72 -3.60 -1.35
CA GLU A 117 5.36 -3.92 0.03
C GLU A 117 5.30 -5.43 0.17
N GLY A 118 6.09 -5.99 1.09
CA GLY A 118 6.26 -7.44 1.24
C GLY A 118 5.55 -8.01 2.47
N ASN A 119 5.29 -7.17 3.47
CA ASN A 119 4.64 -7.60 4.70
C ASN A 119 3.88 -6.46 5.35
N VAL A 120 2.56 -6.63 5.47
CA VAL A 120 1.65 -5.66 6.10
C VAL A 120 1.10 -6.14 7.46
N ARG A 121 1.50 -7.33 7.90
CA ARG A 121 0.99 -7.98 9.13
C ARG A 121 2.01 -7.94 10.27
N ASP A 122 3.29 -7.96 9.93
CA ASP A 122 4.39 -7.91 10.91
C ASP A 122 4.75 -6.45 11.19
N VAL A 123 3.92 -5.80 12.01
CA VAL A 123 4.24 -4.52 12.63
C VAL A 123 4.70 -4.77 14.07
N ALA A 124 6.02 -4.70 14.25
CA ALA A 124 6.72 -4.75 15.54
C ALA A 124 6.44 -3.50 16.38
#